data_AF-A0A920DS44-F1
#
_entry.id   AF-A0A920DS44-F1
#
_cell.length_a   1.000
_cell.length_b   1.000
_cell.length_c   1.000
_cell.angle_alpha   90.00
_cell.angle_beta   90.00
_cell.angle_gamma   90.00
#
_symmetry.space_group_name_H-M   'P 1'
#
loop_
_entity.id
_entity.type
_entity.pdbx_description
1 polymer ?
#
loop_
_entity_poly.entity_id
_entity_poly.type
_entity_poly.pdbx_seq_one_letter_code
_entity_poly.pdbx_strand_id
1 'polypeptide(L)'
;MSLTKKSSGISWQFSDQNDGSFFVEDANHLPVLYFPLMNSKGMKSFVTPVLKGDVCKDFNHYLTTPTVTEEIHRTLSSRNFWLKVDDLKPWSATGQSVFQKASHWNGAIDGYSVAAKIGSLQPKENKSFQELKLKLQL
;
A
#
# COMPACT_ATOMS: atom_id res chain seq x y z
N MET A 1 14.87 7.35 -35.89
CA MET A 1 13.92 7.11 -34.77
C MET A 1 14.71 7.15 -33.47
N SER A 2 14.64 8.26 -32.74
CA SER A 2 15.30 8.40 -31.43
C SER A 2 14.43 7.71 -30.39
N LEU A 3 14.92 6.60 -29.82
CA LEU A 3 14.33 5.99 -28.64
C LEU A 3 14.71 6.86 -27.44
N THR A 4 13.86 7.82 -27.09
CA THR A 4 13.97 8.52 -25.81
C THR A 4 13.75 7.51 -24.69
N LYS A 5 14.84 7.14 -24.01
CA LYS A 5 14.83 6.38 -22.76
C LYS A 5 13.96 7.16 -21.76
N LYS A 6 12.72 6.69 -21.53
CA LYS A 6 11.85 7.18 -20.46
C LYS A 6 12.67 7.10 -19.17
N SER A 7 12.86 8.22 -18.47
CA SER A 7 13.68 8.20 -17.25
C SER A 7 13.06 7.17 -16.31
N SER A 8 13.85 6.19 -15.90
CA SER A 8 13.46 5.14 -14.95
C SER A 8 13.47 5.72 -13.52
N GLY A 9 12.90 6.91 -13.36
CA GLY A 9 12.83 7.66 -12.12
C GLY A 9 11.42 7.58 -11.55
N ILE A 10 11.32 7.62 -10.24
CA ILE A 10 10.05 7.67 -9.52
C ILE A 10 9.30 8.94 -9.93
N SER A 11 8.08 8.78 -10.47
CA SER A 11 7.19 9.89 -10.82
C SER A 11 6.34 10.23 -9.60
N TRP A 12 6.72 11.28 -8.88
CA TRP A 12 5.93 11.86 -7.80
C TRP A 12 5.68 13.34 -8.06
N GLN A 13 4.53 13.84 -7.61
CA GLN A 13 4.07 15.20 -7.88
C GLN A 13 3.18 15.68 -6.72
N PHE A 14 3.43 16.89 -6.24
CA PHE A 14 2.52 17.56 -5.31
C PHE A 14 1.21 17.89 -6.02
N SER A 15 0.12 17.96 -5.26
CA SER A 15 -1.14 18.48 -5.79
C SER A 15 -1.14 20.00 -5.85
N ASP A 16 -2.02 20.55 -6.68
CA ASP A 16 -2.22 22.00 -6.79
C ASP A 16 -2.96 22.60 -5.57
N GLN A 17 -3.38 21.78 -4.60
CA GLN A 17 -4.19 22.23 -3.46
C GLN A 17 -3.39 22.98 -2.38
N ASN A 18 -2.05 22.99 -2.47
CA ASN A 18 -1.16 23.60 -1.48
C ASN A 18 -1.40 23.12 -0.02
N ASP A 19 -1.84 21.87 0.14
CA ASP A 19 -2.12 21.21 1.43
C ASP A 19 -1.08 20.14 1.78
N GLY A 20 0.02 20.09 1.03
CA GLY A 20 1.08 19.08 1.15
C GLY A 20 0.68 17.69 0.64
N SER A 21 -0.47 17.54 -0.02
CA SER A 21 -0.83 16.28 -0.66
C SER A 21 0.01 16.03 -1.92
N PHE A 22 0.28 14.76 -2.18
CA PHE A 22 1.09 14.33 -3.31
C PHE A 22 0.62 12.99 -3.87
N PHE A 23 1.06 12.72 -5.08
CA PHE A 23 0.77 11.51 -5.81
C PHE A 23 2.07 10.85 -6.24
N VAL A 24 2.11 9.52 -6.17
CA VAL A 24 3.19 8.67 -6.66
C VAL A 24 2.62 7.68 -7.65
N GLU A 25 3.05 7.76 -8.90
CA GLU A 25 2.72 6.80 -9.94
C GLU A 25 3.68 5.60 -9.85
N ASP A 26 3.18 4.40 -10.15
CA ASP A 26 3.97 3.16 -10.13
C ASP A 26 4.79 2.96 -8.83
N ALA A 27 4.17 3.29 -7.69
CA ALA A 27 4.73 3.18 -6.36
C ALA A 27 5.21 1.76 -5.98
N ASN A 28 4.81 0.72 -6.72
CA ASN A 28 5.36 -0.64 -6.61
C ASN A 28 6.86 -0.72 -6.95
N HIS A 29 7.40 0.21 -7.73
CA HIS A 29 8.82 0.24 -8.10
C HIS A 29 9.71 0.94 -7.06
N LEU A 30 9.11 1.48 -6.00
CA LEU A 30 9.86 2.05 -4.87
C LEU A 30 10.33 0.93 -3.94
N PRO A 31 11.65 0.72 -3.77
CA PRO A 31 12.15 -0.43 -3.01
C PRO A 31 11.72 -0.44 -1.54
N VAL A 32 11.29 0.69 -0.96
CA VAL A 32 10.70 0.75 0.38
C VAL A 32 9.81 1.99 0.52
N LEU A 33 8.54 1.93 0.09
CA LEU A 33 7.58 3.00 0.36
C LEU A 33 6.80 2.74 1.65
N TYR A 34 6.91 3.66 2.61
CA TYR A 34 6.05 3.70 3.79
C TYR A 34 5.65 5.14 4.15
N PHE A 35 4.56 5.27 4.87
CA PHE A 35 4.00 6.53 5.33
C PHE A 35 3.88 6.53 6.84
N PRO A 36 4.46 7.51 7.54
CA PRO A 36 4.32 7.62 8.98
C PRO A 36 2.92 8.11 9.36
N LEU A 37 2.31 7.45 10.35
CA LEU A 37 1.06 7.86 10.99
C LEU A 37 1.33 8.06 12.47
N MET A 38 1.13 9.28 12.94
CA MET A 38 1.37 9.65 14.34
C MET A 38 0.24 10.54 14.86
N ASN A 39 0.03 10.51 16.17
CA ASN A 39 -0.86 11.46 16.84
C ASN A 39 -0.15 12.17 18.02
N SER A 40 -0.75 13.26 18.50
CA SER A 40 -0.24 14.04 19.64
C SER A 40 -0.33 13.30 20.98
N LYS A 41 -0.97 12.13 21.03
CA LYS A 41 -1.10 11.28 22.22
C LYS A 41 -0.06 10.16 22.28
N GLY A 42 0.88 10.14 21.33
CA GLY A 42 2.04 9.23 21.33
C GLY A 42 1.84 7.93 20.56
N MET A 43 0.76 7.77 19.79
CA MET A 43 0.66 6.66 18.83
C MET A 43 1.66 6.89 17.70
N LYS A 44 2.42 5.85 17.36
CA LYS A 44 3.38 5.81 16.26
C LYS A 44 3.07 4.60 15.41
N SER A 45 3.02 4.80 14.10
CA SER A 45 2.84 3.74 13.13
C SER A 45 3.52 4.15 11.83
N PHE A 46 3.86 3.16 11.03
CA PHE A 46 4.07 3.38 9.60
C PHE A 46 3.23 2.40 8.81
N VAL A 47 2.84 2.80 7.61
CA VAL A 47 2.01 1.98 6.72
C VAL A 47 2.64 1.92 5.34
N THR A 48 2.73 0.72 4.77
CA THR A 48 3.09 0.56 3.36
C THR A 48 1.83 0.61 2.49
N PRO A 49 1.98 0.77 1.16
CA PRO A 49 0.93 0.48 0.17
C PRO A 49 0.00 -0.71 0.44
N VAL A 50 0.55 -1.79 1.00
CA VAL A 50 -0.18 -3.03 1.27
C VAL A 50 -0.53 -3.18 2.75
N LEU A 51 -0.56 -2.06 3.48
CA LEU A 51 -0.87 -1.91 4.91
C LEU A 51 -0.01 -2.75 5.85
N LYS A 52 1.21 -3.10 5.43
CA LYS A 52 2.25 -3.61 6.33
C LYS A 52 2.81 -2.48 7.19
N GLY A 53 3.64 -2.86 8.15
CA GLY A 53 4.23 -1.97 9.14
C GLY A 53 3.66 -2.25 10.53
N ASP A 54 4.11 -1.47 11.50
CA ASP A 54 3.75 -1.66 12.89
C ASP A 54 2.96 -0.50 13.49
N VAL A 55 2.45 -0.73 14.70
CA VAL A 55 1.78 0.24 15.55
C VAL A 55 2.32 0.08 16.96
N CYS A 56 2.84 1.17 17.53
CA CYS A 56 3.35 1.20 18.89
C CYS A 56 3.09 2.55 19.56
N LYS A 57 3.29 2.59 20.87
CA LYS A 57 3.39 3.84 21.63
C LYS A 57 4.87 4.20 21.89
N ASP A 58 5.64 3.21 22.31
CA ASP A 58 7.06 3.28 22.57
C ASP A 58 7.68 1.88 22.42
N PHE A 59 9.00 1.77 22.65
CA PHE A 59 9.78 0.54 22.45
C PHE A 59 9.23 -0.67 23.24
N ASN A 60 8.60 -0.44 24.39
CA ASN A 60 8.10 -1.52 25.24
C ASN A 60 6.61 -1.83 24.99
N HIS A 61 5.92 -1.04 24.15
CA HIS A 61 4.47 -1.10 23.98
C HIS A 61 4.08 -1.15 22.50
N TYR A 62 4.22 -2.33 21.91
CA TYR A 62 3.80 -2.64 20.55
C TYR A 62 2.40 -3.26 20.55
N LEU A 63 1.51 -2.76 19.67
CA LEU A 63 0.21 -3.37 19.39
C LEU A 63 0.35 -4.50 18.36
N THR A 64 1.23 -4.31 17.38
CA THR A 64 1.55 -5.30 16.33
C THR A 64 3.02 -5.68 16.42
N THR A 65 3.41 -6.79 15.82
CA THR A 65 4.82 -7.20 15.76
C THR A 65 5.72 -6.06 15.25
N PRO A 66 6.77 -5.67 15.99
CA PRO A 66 7.74 -4.68 15.52
C PRO A 66 8.32 -5.17 14.19
N THR A 67 8.38 -4.29 13.18
CA THR A 67 8.83 -4.66 11.84
C THR A 67 9.92 -3.71 11.38
N VAL A 68 11.06 -4.25 10.96
CA VAL A 68 12.12 -3.45 10.33
C VAL A 68 11.95 -3.41 8.81
N THR A 69 12.57 -2.43 8.17
CA THR A 69 12.51 -2.21 6.71
C THR A 69 12.81 -3.48 5.90
N GLU A 70 13.83 -4.22 6.30
CA GLU A 70 14.30 -5.45 5.65
C GLU A 70 13.33 -6.63 5.83
N GLU A 71 12.43 -6.57 6.81
CA GLU A 71 11.43 -7.61 7.06
C GLU A 71 10.12 -7.35 6.30
N ILE A 72 9.85 -6.11 5.91
CA ILE A 72 8.58 -5.71 5.26
C ILE A 72 8.26 -6.60 4.06
N HIS A 73 9.24 -6.93 3.21
CA HIS A 73 9.00 -7.77 2.04
C HIS A 73 8.86 -9.27 2.37
N ARG A 74 9.40 -9.71 3.52
CA ARG A 74 9.43 -11.12 3.95
C ARG A 74 8.21 -11.51 4.75
N THR A 75 7.70 -10.61 5.59
CA THR A 75 6.55 -10.90 6.44
C THR A 75 5.28 -11.07 5.61
N LEU A 76 4.45 -12.05 5.98
CA LEU A 76 3.09 -12.16 5.48
C LEU A 76 2.10 -11.37 6.36
N SER A 77 2.53 -10.98 7.56
CA SER A 77 1.72 -10.19 8.47
C SER A 77 1.52 -8.78 7.92
N SER A 78 0.26 -8.37 7.85
CA SER A 78 -0.17 -7.04 7.41
C SER A 78 -1.51 -6.75 8.05
N ARG A 79 -1.83 -5.46 8.24
CA ARG A 79 -3.22 -5.08 8.47
C ARG A 79 -3.99 -5.41 7.20
N ASN A 80 -5.17 -5.98 7.34
CA ASN A 80 -5.92 -6.48 6.20
C ASN A 80 -7.41 -6.48 6.50
N PHE A 81 -8.18 -6.42 5.42
CA PHE A 81 -9.61 -6.63 5.44
C PHE A 81 -9.93 -7.69 4.41
N TRP A 82 -10.54 -8.79 4.86
CA TRP A 82 -10.80 -9.95 4.03
C TRP A 82 -12.28 -10.03 3.69
N LEU A 83 -12.56 -10.33 2.42
CA LEU A 83 -13.87 -10.71 1.94
C LEU A 83 -13.82 -12.18 1.53
N LYS A 84 -14.72 -12.99 2.08
CA LYS A 84 -15.00 -14.34 1.61
C LYS A 84 -16.49 -14.43 1.37
N VAL A 85 -16.84 -14.61 0.11
CA VAL A 85 -18.21 -14.87 -0.33
C VAL A 85 -18.29 -16.33 -0.74
N ASP A 86 -19.46 -16.95 -0.60
CA ASP A 86 -19.68 -18.33 -0.99
C ASP A 86 -19.28 -18.54 -2.45
N ASP A 87 -18.68 -19.70 -2.73
CA ASP A 87 -18.15 -20.10 -4.05
C ASP A 87 -17.04 -19.24 -4.66
N LEU A 88 -16.65 -18.13 -4.03
CA LEU A 88 -15.56 -17.25 -4.51
C LEU A 88 -14.26 -17.43 -3.72
N LYS A 89 -13.11 -17.11 -4.33
CA LYS A 89 -11.81 -17.18 -3.62
C LYS A 89 -11.72 -16.07 -2.55
N PRO A 90 -11.11 -16.34 -1.37
CA PRO A 90 -10.80 -15.30 -0.40
C PRO A 90 -10.06 -14.13 -1.05
N TRP A 91 -10.56 -12.93 -0.79
CA TRP A 91 -10.04 -11.70 -1.37
C TRP A 91 -9.56 -10.76 -0.27
N SER A 92 -8.39 -10.19 -0.45
CA SER A 92 -7.80 -9.22 0.46
C SER A 92 -7.91 -7.82 -0.11
N ALA A 93 -8.43 -6.90 0.70
CA ALA A 93 -8.51 -5.49 0.34
C ALA A 93 -7.14 -4.83 0.13
N THR A 94 -6.09 -5.44 0.66
CA THR A 94 -4.71 -4.98 0.48
C THR A 94 -3.94 -5.79 -0.56
N GLY A 95 -4.57 -6.73 -1.27
CA GLY A 95 -3.93 -7.53 -2.32
C GLY A 95 -3.03 -8.65 -1.79
N GLN A 96 -3.14 -9.01 -0.51
CA GLN A 96 -2.26 -9.99 0.13
C GLN A 96 -2.79 -11.43 0.09
N SER A 97 -3.89 -11.71 -0.62
CA SER A 97 -4.33 -13.11 -0.83
C SER A 97 -3.35 -13.85 -1.72
N VAL A 98 -3.21 -15.16 -1.50
CA VAL A 98 -2.36 -16.03 -2.34
C VAL A 98 -2.80 -15.94 -3.80
N PHE A 99 -4.11 -15.85 -4.06
CA PHE A 99 -4.67 -15.75 -5.41
C PHE A 99 -4.34 -14.43 -6.10
N GLN A 100 -4.36 -13.31 -5.38
CA GLN A 100 -3.95 -11.99 -5.90
C GLN A 100 -2.44 -11.95 -6.14
N LYS A 101 -1.63 -12.46 -5.20
CA LYS A 101 -0.17 -12.47 -5.31
C LYS A 101 0.34 -13.37 -6.44
N ALA A 102 -0.28 -14.53 -6.66
CA ALA A 102 0.08 -15.42 -7.76
C ALA A 102 -0.16 -14.78 -9.14
N SER A 103 -1.22 -13.99 -9.27
CA SER A 103 -1.55 -13.28 -10.52
C SER A 103 -0.52 -12.19 -10.85
N HIS A 104 -0.01 -11.49 -9.82
CA HIS A 104 0.98 -10.42 -9.98
C HIS A 104 2.34 -10.92 -10.49
N TRP A 105 2.71 -12.19 -10.27
CA TRP A 105 3.97 -12.76 -10.79
C TRP A 105 3.87 -13.21 -12.26
N ASN A 106 2.67 -13.35 -12.81
CA ASN A 106 2.45 -13.91 -14.16
C ASN A 106 2.41 -12.85 -15.28
N GLY A 107 2.90 -11.62 -15.04
CA GLY A 107 3.22 -10.66 -16.11
C GLY A 107 2.26 -9.48 -16.31
N ALA A 108 1.17 -9.39 -15.54
CA ALA A 108 0.40 -8.15 -15.41
C ALA A 108 0.86 -7.44 -14.13
N ILE A 109 1.96 -6.67 -14.21
CA ILE A 109 2.28 -5.71 -13.14
C ILE A 109 1.33 -4.54 -13.36
N ASP A 110 0.15 -4.61 -12.74
CA ASP A 110 -0.74 -3.47 -12.68
C ASP A 110 0.00 -2.34 -11.93
N GLY A 111 0.12 -1.19 -12.56
CA GLY A 111 0.77 -0.02 -12.00
C GLY A 111 0.03 0.44 -10.75
N TYR A 112 0.61 0.19 -9.59
CA TYR A 112 0.02 0.64 -8.33
C TYR A 112 0.43 2.07 -8.04
N SER A 113 -0.53 2.96 -7.92
CA SER A 113 -0.29 4.35 -7.57
C SER A 113 -0.81 4.69 -6.18
N VAL A 114 -0.24 5.71 -5.57
CA VAL A 114 -0.57 6.15 -4.21
C VAL A 114 -0.90 7.63 -4.23
N ALA A 115 -2.00 8.00 -3.60
CA ALA A 115 -2.28 9.38 -3.19
C ALA A 115 -2.07 9.51 -1.69
N ALA A 116 -1.33 10.51 -1.27
CA ALA A 116 -1.10 10.81 0.12
C ALA A 116 -1.53 12.25 0.42
N LYS A 117 -2.14 12.43 1.58
CA LYS A 117 -2.40 13.74 2.18
C LYS A 117 -1.90 13.72 3.61
N ILE A 118 -1.71 14.90 4.20
CA ILE A 118 -1.38 14.99 5.62
C ILE A 118 -2.46 14.26 6.42
N GLY A 119 -2.06 13.21 7.14
CA GLY A 119 -2.96 12.39 7.96
C GLY A 119 -3.71 11.27 7.24
N SER A 120 -3.58 11.10 5.92
CA SER A 120 -4.25 10.01 5.18
C SER A 120 -3.40 9.44 4.05
N LEU A 121 -3.36 8.11 3.93
CA LEU A 121 -2.77 7.42 2.80
C LEU A 121 -3.84 6.64 2.05
N GLN A 122 -3.98 6.89 0.75
CA GLN A 122 -4.94 6.21 -0.10
C GLN A 122 -4.24 5.49 -1.26
N PRO A 123 -4.28 4.15 -1.27
CA PRO A 123 -4.07 3.37 -2.49
C PRO A 123 -4.97 3.89 -3.61
N LYS A 124 -4.42 4.24 -4.77
CA LYS A 124 -5.19 4.69 -5.93
C LYS A 124 -5.53 3.58 -6.91
N GLU A 125 -4.98 2.38 -6.69
CA GLU A 125 -5.44 1.19 -7.40
C GLU A 125 -6.87 0.86 -6.95
N ASN A 126 -7.82 0.86 -7.89
CA ASN A 126 -9.15 0.33 -7.65
C ASN A 126 -9.01 -1.18 -7.42
N LYS A 127 -8.78 -1.60 -6.18
CA LYS A 127 -8.92 -3.00 -5.79
C LYS A 127 -10.40 -3.32 -5.80
N SER A 128 -10.92 -3.58 -7.00
CA SER A 128 -12.29 -4.03 -7.19
C SER A 128 -12.32 -5.54 -7.08
N PHE A 129 -13.24 -6.02 -6.24
CA PHE A 129 -13.61 -7.42 -6.26
C PHE A 129 -14.48 -7.62 -7.51
N GLN A 130 -13.84 -7.98 -8.63
CA GLN A 130 -14.41 -7.95 -9.99
C GLN A 130 -15.74 -8.71 -10.09
N GLU A 131 -15.85 -9.83 -9.38
CA GLU A 131 -17.03 -10.69 -9.35
C GLU A 131 -18.26 -10.00 -8.74
N LEU A 132 -18.08 -9.04 -7.81
CA LEU A 132 -19.18 -8.31 -7.17
C LEU A 132 -19.21 -6.81 -7.45
N LYS A 133 -18.28 -6.29 -8.28
CA LYS A 133 -18.09 -4.85 -8.55
C LYS A 133 -17.98 -3.98 -7.28
N LEU A 134 -17.56 -4.57 -6.17
CA LEU A 134 -17.34 -3.87 -4.90
C LEU A 134 -16.04 -3.07 -4.99
N LYS A 135 -16.10 -1.79 -4.58
CA LYS A 135 -14.93 -0.93 -4.38
C LYS A 135 -14.78 -0.65 -2.89
N LEU A 136 -13.61 -0.92 -2.35
CA LEU A 136 -13.24 -0.53 -1.00
C LEU A 136 -12.37 0.72 -1.06
N GLN A 137 -12.74 1.73 -0.26
CA GLN A 137 -11.88 2.85 0.08
C GLN A 137 -11.38 2.60 1.50
N LEU A 138 -10.06 2.43 1.64
CA LEU A 138 -9.35 2.28 2.92
C LEU A 138 -8.72 3.61 3.33
#